data_AF-A0A482W8J2-F1
#
_entry.id   AF-A0A482W8J2-F1
#
_cell.length_a   1.000
_cell.length_b   1.000
_cell.length_c   1.000
_cell.angle_alpha   90.00
_cell.angle_beta   90.00
_cell.angle_gamma   90.00
#
_symmetry.space_group_name_H-M   'P 1'
#
loop_
_entity.id
_entity.type
_entity.pdbx_description
1 polymer ?
#
loop_
_entity_poly.entity_id
_entity_poly.type
_entity_poly.pdbx_seq_one_letter_code
_entity_poly.pdbx_strand_id
1 'polypeptide(L)'
;MILKHRNPEDVKWLQCEHCFYRSLWRNVLKLHMIQKQTNLEYVNWFQCEQCSYKVKRKDLLKKHVKSKHTNPENIEWFKCELCPHRTKRKNNLKYHVASKHTNPEVVKWLQCEHCLHKTTRKDYLESHVNAKHTNSE
;
A
#
# COMPACT_ATOMS: atom_id res chain seq x y z
N MET A 1 -19.80 -3.87 -21.75
CA MET A 1 -19.83 -5.08 -20.90
C MET A 1 -20.18 -4.66 -19.49
N ILE A 2 -21.42 -4.90 -19.07
CA ILE A 2 -21.96 -4.50 -17.77
C ILE A 2 -21.50 -5.55 -16.74
N LEU A 3 -20.68 -5.13 -15.76
CA LEU A 3 -20.33 -5.94 -14.60
C LEU A 3 -21.62 -6.23 -13.83
N LYS A 4 -22.18 -7.44 -14.00
CA LYS A 4 -23.33 -7.88 -13.21
C LYS A 4 -22.90 -7.96 -11.74
N HIS A 5 -23.35 -7.01 -10.93
CA HIS A 5 -23.25 -7.09 -9.48
C HIS A 5 -24.03 -8.33 -9.03
N ARG A 6 -23.30 -9.34 -8.50
CA ARG A 6 -23.90 -10.56 -7.95
C ARG A 6 -24.62 -10.20 -6.64
N ASN A 7 -25.85 -10.71 -6.48
CA ASN A 7 -26.71 -10.50 -5.32
C ASN A 7 -25.97 -10.87 -4.02
N PRO A 8 -25.97 -10.05 -2.95
CA PRO A 8 -25.16 -10.27 -1.73
C PRO A 8 -25.43 -11.57 -0.98
N GLU A 9 -26.62 -12.15 -1.15
CA GLU A 9 -27.09 -13.33 -0.42
C GLU A 9 -26.58 -14.65 -1.01
N ASP A 10 -26.22 -14.70 -2.30
CA ASP A 10 -25.66 -15.89 -2.99
C ASP A 10 -24.12 -15.92 -2.97
N VAL A 11 -23.53 -15.09 -2.12
CA VAL A 11 -22.09 -14.88 -2.08
C VAL A 11 -21.45 -15.94 -1.17
N LYS A 12 -20.98 -17.02 -1.78
CA LYS A 12 -20.18 -18.03 -1.07
C LYS A 12 -18.79 -17.46 -0.75
N TRP A 13 -18.59 -17.09 0.50
CA TRP A 13 -17.30 -16.66 1.04
C TRP A 13 -16.37 -17.84 1.27
N LEU A 14 -15.10 -17.65 0.97
CA LEU A 14 -14.02 -18.57 1.32
C LEU A 14 -13.33 -18.01 2.55
N GLN A 15 -13.31 -18.81 3.61
CA GLN A 15 -12.73 -18.43 4.90
C GLN A 15 -11.35 -19.05 5.08
N CYS A 16 -10.47 -18.32 5.74
CA CYS A 16 -9.18 -18.81 6.19
C CYS A 16 -9.36 -19.75 7.40
N GLU A 17 -8.67 -20.88 7.40
CA GLU A 17 -8.77 -21.86 8.50
C GLU A 17 -8.02 -21.41 9.76
N HIS A 18 -7.06 -20.49 9.65
CA HIS A 18 -6.24 -20.04 10.77
C HIS A 18 -6.57 -18.62 11.26
N CYS A 19 -7.52 -17.91 10.65
CA CYS A 19 -8.03 -16.64 11.16
C CYS A 19 -9.39 -16.27 10.57
N PHE A 20 -10.02 -15.20 11.09
CA PHE A 20 -11.32 -14.71 10.63
C PHE A 20 -11.31 -14.04 9.24
N TYR A 21 -10.21 -14.10 8.49
CA TYR A 21 -10.16 -13.52 7.14
C TYR A 21 -11.04 -14.30 6.17
N ARG A 22 -11.83 -13.57 5.37
CA ARG A 22 -12.70 -14.14 4.33
C ARG A 22 -12.55 -13.38 3.02
N SER A 23 -12.68 -14.11 1.91
CA SER A 23 -12.62 -13.54 0.56
C SER A 23 -13.57 -14.26 -0.39
N LEU A 24 -14.01 -13.57 -1.42
CA LEU A 24 -14.81 -14.16 -2.51
C LEU A 24 -13.96 -14.94 -3.50
N TRP A 25 -12.64 -14.71 -3.49
CA TRP A 25 -11.76 -15.19 -4.53
C TRP A 25 -10.66 -16.08 -3.94
N ARG A 26 -10.52 -17.30 -4.49
CA ARG A 26 -9.51 -18.27 -4.04
C ARG A 26 -8.08 -17.71 -4.09
N ASN A 27 -7.75 -16.97 -5.14
CA ASN A 27 -6.43 -16.34 -5.29
C ASN A 27 -6.15 -15.30 -4.20
N VAL A 28 -7.17 -14.55 -3.77
CA VAL A 28 -7.04 -13.57 -2.68
C VAL A 28 -6.84 -14.27 -1.34
N LEU A 29 -7.58 -15.35 -1.07
CA LEU A 29 -7.37 -16.17 0.12
C LEU A 29 -5.96 -16.80 0.14
N LYS A 30 -5.49 -17.36 -0.99
CA LYS A 30 -4.10 -17.86 -1.11
C LYS A 30 -3.06 -16.79 -0.83
N LEU A 31 -3.23 -15.58 -1.37
CA LEU A 31 -2.32 -14.46 -1.12
C LEU A 31 -2.31 -14.00 0.34
N HIS A 32 -3.45 -14.11 1.04
CA HIS A 32 -3.54 -13.89 2.49
C HIS A 32 -2.72 -14.94 3.24
N MET A 33 -2.90 -16.22 2.95
CA MET A 33 -2.14 -17.30 3.59
C MET A 33 -0.62 -17.09 3.44
N ILE A 34 -0.17 -16.81 2.21
CA ILE A 34 1.26 -16.57 1.91
C ILE A 34 1.83 -15.41 2.72
N GLN A 35 1.08 -14.31 2.84
CA GLN A 35 1.59 -13.12 3.50
C GLN A 35 1.58 -13.23 5.02
N LYS A 36 0.48 -13.74 5.59
CA LYS A 36 0.18 -13.63 7.01
C LYS A 36 0.36 -14.91 7.80
N GLN A 37 0.39 -16.08 7.13
CA GLN A 37 0.31 -17.38 7.82
C GLN A 37 1.39 -18.37 7.39
N THR A 38 2.17 -18.09 6.34
CA THR A 38 3.33 -18.92 6.02
C THR A 38 4.44 -18.67 7.03
N ASN A 39 4.86 -19.75 7.70
CA ASN A 39 6.06 -19.82 8.53
C ASN A 39 7.27 -19.33 7.71
N LEU A 40 8.03 -18.38 8.26
CA LEU A 40 9.15 -17.71 7.60
C LEU A 40 10.21 -18.68 7.06
N GLU A 41 10.36 -19.85 7.69
CA GLU A 41 11.27 -20.92 7.28
C GLU A 41 10.90 -21.56 5.93
N TYR A 42 9.60 -21.60 5.60
CA TYR A 42 9.06 -22.24 4.38
C TYR A 42 8.53 -21.22 3.36
N VAL A 43 8.80 -19.93 3.57
CA VAL A 43 8.41 -18.89 2.62
C VAL A 43 9.33 -18.95 1.40
N ASN A 44 8.75 -19.19 0.23
CA ASN A 44 9.45 -18.93 -1.02
C ASN A 44 9.51 -17.42 -1.27
N TRP A 45 10.71 -16.84 -1.21
CA TRP A 45 10.95 -15.42 -1.38
C TRP A 45 11.29 -15.09 -2.84
N PHE A 46 10.70 -14.02 -3.35
CA PHE A 46 11.18 -13.38 -4.57
C PHE A 46 12.28 -12.38 -4.21
N GLN A 47 13.49 -12.60 -4.70
CA GLN A 47 14.65 -11.76 -4.45
C GLN A 47 14.91 -10.81 -5.63
N CYS A 48 15.32 -9.58 -5.33
CA CYS A 48 15.83 -8.66 -6.34
C CYS A 48 17.23 -9.09 -6.78
N GLU A 49 17.48 -9.11 -8.08
CA GLU A 49 18.81 -9.43 -8.62
C GLU A 49 19.80 -8.28 -8.46
N GLN A 50 19.32 -7.05 -8.18
CA GLN A 50 20.15 -5.84 -8.10
C GLN A 50 20.43 -5.37 -6.66
N CYS A 51 19.77 -5.95 -5.66
CA CYS A 51 20.03 -5.65 -4.24
C CYS A 51 19.54 -6.78 -3.33
N SER A 52 19.78 -6.66 -2.02
CA SER A 52 19.38 -7.66 -1.01
C SER A 52 17.86 -7.70 -0.72
N TYR A 53 17.02 -6.94 -1.43
CA TYR A 53 15.58 -6.88 -1.18
C TYR A 53 14.89 -8.21 -1.50
N LYS A 54 14.10 -8.73 -0.55
CA LYS A 54 13.30 -9.95 -0.69
C LYS A 54 11.84 -9.68 -0.33
N VAL A 55 10.91 -10.31 -1.04
CA VAL A 55 9.48 -10.15 -0.78
C VAL A 55 8.69 -11.42 -1.14
N LYS A 56 7.60 -11.68 -0.41
CA LYS A 56 6.74 -12.88 -0.61
C LYS A 56 5.91 -12.87 -1.90
N ARG A 57 5.95 -11.77 -2.67
CA ARG A 57 5.07 -11.52 -3.82
C ARG A 57 5.82 -10.94 -5.00
N LYS A 58 5.69 -11.61 -6.16
CA LYS A 58 6.33 -11.20 -7.41
C LYS A 58 5.92 -9.81 -7.88
N ASP A 59 4.65 -9.41 -7.70
CA ASP A 59 4.19 -8.07 -8.11
C ASP A 59 4.81 -6.95 -7.26
N LEU A 60 5.07 -7.23 -5.98
CA LEU A 60 5.78 -6.29 -5.11
C LEU A 60 7.25 -6.15 -5.52
N LEU A 61 7.89 -7.26 -5.91
CA LEU A 61 9.26 -7.22 -6.44
C LEU A 61 9.32 -6.38 -7.73
N LYS A 62 8.39 -6.59 -8.67
CA LYS A 62 8.30 -5.77 -9.89
C LYS A 62 8.16 -4.27 -9.56
N LYS A 63 7.31 -3.91 -8.60
CA LYS A 63 7.15 -2.52 -8.13
C LYS A 63 8.43 -1.98 -7.49
N HIS A 64 9.11 -2.79 -6.70
CA HIS A 64 10.40 -2.45 -6.10
C HIS A 64 11.42 -2.12 -7.20
N VAL A 65 11.64 -3.04 -8.14
CA VAL A 65 12.57 -2.87 -9.27
C VAL A 65 12.22 -1.60 -10.07
N LYS A 66 10.95 -1.44 -10.49
CA LYS A 66 10.50 -0.25 -11.21
C LYS A 66 10.82 1.06 -10.47
N SER A 67 10.73 1.05 -9.13
CA SER A 67 10.90 2.27 -8.33
C SER A 67 12.35 2.58 -7.94
N LYS A 68 13.18 1.55 -7.74
CA LYS A 68 14.53 1.66 -7.17
C LYS A 68 15.64 1.43 -8.18
N HIS A 69 15.38 0.63 -9.21
CA HIS A 69 16.39 0.08 -10.10
C HIS A 69 16.18 0.47 -11.57
N THR A 70 15.08 1.14 -11.91
CA THR A 70 14.90 1.73 -13.25
C THR A 70 15.59 3.08 -13.32
N ASN A 71 16.40 3.28 -14.37
CA ASN A 71 17.01 4.57 -14.70
C ASN A 71 15.89 5.65 -14.79
N PRO A 72 16.03 6.80 -14.11
CA PRO A 72 15.14 7.96 -14.22
C PRO A 72 14.66 8.31 -15.64
N GLU A 73 15.50 8.13 -16.65
CA GLU A 73 15.18 8.42 -18.06
C GLU A 73 14.15 7.43 -18.63
N ASN A 74 14.16 6.18 -18.16
CA ASN A 74 13.25 5.12 -18.58
C ASN A 74 12.01 5.02 -17.67
N ILE A 75 11.85 5.95 -16.72
CA ILE A 75 10.69 5.99 -15.84
C ILE A 75 9.61 6.83 -16.49
N GLU A 76 8.44 6.21 -16.69
CA GLU A 76 7.22 6.93 -16.92
C GLU A 76 6.78 7.62 -15.61
N TRP A 77 6.95 8.94 -15.58
CA TRP A 77 6.64 9.77 -14.42
C TRP A 77 5.16 10.14 -14.37
N PHE A 78 4.55 10.05 -13.19
CA PHE A 78 3.25 10.67 -12.94
C PHE A 78 3.47 12.14 -12.61
N LYS A 79 3.00 13.03 -13.49
CA LYS A 79 3.16 14.49 -13.35
C LYS A 79 1.94 15.10 -12.67
N CYS A 80 2.16 16.15 -11.88
CA CYS A 80 1.07 16.99 -11.42
C CYS A 80 0.72 17.98 -12.53
N GLU A 81 -0.57 18.18 -12.78
CA GLU A 81 -1.05 19.16 -13.76
C GLU A 81 -1.08 20.60 -13.20
N LEU A 82 -0.87 20.76 -11.89
CA LEU A 82 -1.00 22.04 -11.18
C LEU A 82 0.36 22.63 -10.78
N CYS A 83 1.45 21.85 -10.84
CA CYS A 83 2.80 22.32 -10.56
C CYS A 83 3.86 21.39 -11.20
N PRO A 84 5.15 21.78 -11.22
CA PRO A 84 6.23 20.96 -11.80
C PRO A 84 6.53 19.63 -11.08
N HIS A 85 5.80 19.28 -10.02
CA HIS A 85 6.04 18.05 -9.27
C HIS A 85 5.77 16.80 -10.11
N ARG A 86 6.64 15.79 -9.97
CA ARG A 86 6.48 14.46 -10.60
C ARG A 86 6.93 13.35 -9.67
N THR A 87 6.32 12.18 -9.80
CA THR A 87 6.62 11.03 -8.93
C THR A 87 6.55 9.70 -9.66
N LYS A 88 7.25 8.69 -9.13
CA LYS A 88 7.30 7.34 -9.70
C LYS A 88 6.03 6.51 -9.44
N ARG A 89 5.12 6.98 -8.58
CA ARG A 89 3.94 6.22 -8.14
C ARG A 89 2.67 7.08 -8.15
N LYS A 90 1.62 6.58 -8.80
CA LYS A 90 0.30 7.24 -8.89
C LYS A 90 -0.28 7.65 -7.53
N ASN A 91 -0.19 6.79 -6.51
CA ASN A 91 -0.72 7.12 -5.18
C ASN A 91 0.02 8.29 -4.52
N ASN A 92 1.33 8.41 -4.75
CA ASN A 92 2.10 9.54 -4.23
C ASN A 92 1.63 10.85 -4.87
N LEU A 93 1.28 10.84 -6.16
CA LEU A 93 0.71 12.00 -6.84
C LEU A 93 -0.64 12.38 -6.23
N LYS A 94 -1.50 11.39 -5.94
CA LYS A 94 -2.78 11.62 -5.25
C LYS A 94 -2.59 12.30 -3.89
N TYR A 95 -1.64 11.84 -3.07
CA TYR A 95 -1.34 12.47 -1.78
C TYR A 95 -0.74 13.87 -1.95
N HIS A 96 0.11 14.09 -2.96
CA HIS A 96 0.65 15.40 -3.28
C HIS A 96 -0.47 16.39 -3.65
N VAL A 97 -1.36 16.03 -4.57
CA VAL A 97 -2.49 16.88 -4.98
C VAL A 97 -3.41 17.17 -3.79
N ALA A 98 -3.75 16.16 -2.99
CA ALA A 98 -4.58 16.33 -1.80
C ALA A 98 -3.95 17.27 -0.76
N SER A 99 -2.63 17.27 -0.59
CA SER A 99 -1.97 18.07 0.44
C SER A 99 -1.52 19.47 -0.03
N LYS A 100 -1.34 19.68 -1.33
CA LYS A 100 -0.78 20.93 -1.89
C LYS A 100 -1.73 21.72 -2.77
N HIS A 101 -2.75 21.07 -3.33
CA HIS A 101 -3.59 21.65 -4.37
C HIS A 101 -5.09 21.48 -4.11
N THR A 102 -5.46 21.06 -2.90
CA THR A 102 -6.86 20.91 -2.49
C THR A 102 -7.11 21.84 -1.30
N ASN A 103 -8.29 22.48 -1.25
CA ASN A 103 -8.67 23.33 -0.11
C ASN A 103 -8.51 22.53 1.20
N PRO A 104 -7.71 23.00 2.17
CA PRO A 104 -7.51 22.30 3.45
C PRO A 104 -8.79 21.89 4.17
N GLU A 105 -9.90 22.60 3.99
CA GLU A 105 -11.19 22.28 4.61
C GLU A 105 -11.86 21.03 4.05
N VAL A 106 -11.62 20.70 2.77
CA VAL A 106 -12.20 19.50 2.12
C VAL A 106 -11.26 18.30 2.17
N VAL A 107 -10.00 18.51 2.60
CA VAL A 107 -9.01 17.44 2.71
C VAL A 107 -9.32 16.60 3.93
N LYS A 108 -9.40 15.28 3.73
CA LYS A 108 -9.48 14.33 4.83
C LYS A 108 -8.10 14.18 5.49
N TRP A 109 -7.86 15.00 6.50
CA TRP A 109 -6.68 14.89 7.35
C TRP A 109 -6.80 13.74 8.34
N LEU A 110 -5.67 13.05 8.54
CA LEU A 110 -5.47 12.14 9.66
C LEU A 110 -4.74 12.93 10.73
N GLN A 111 -5.37 13.05 11.89
CA GLN A 111 -4.82 13.76 13.03
C GLN A 111 -4.23 12.78 14.03
N CYS A 112 -3.08 13.15 14.64
CA CYS A 112 -2.53 12.43 15.76
C CYS A 112 -3.42 12.57 16.98
N GLU A 113 -3.63 11.48 17.70
CA GLU A 113 -4.46 11.50 18.93
C GLU A 113 -3.73 12.15 20.11
N HIS A 114 -2.39 12.26 20.06
CA HIS A 114 -1.56 12.78 21.15
C HIS A 114 -1.07 14.22 20.93
N CYS A 115 -1.23 14.79 19.73
CA CYS A 115 -0.80 16.15 19.44
C CYS A 115 -1.55 16.77 18.24
N LEU A 116 -1.23 18.02 17.91
CA LEU A 116 -1.87 18.75 16.80
C LEU A 116 -1.35 18.36 15.40
N HIS A 117 -0.46 17.37 15.29
CA HIS A 117 0.08 16.93 14.00
C HIS A 117 -1.02 16.34 13.10
N LYS A 118 -1.04 16.76 11.84
CA LYS A 118 -1.99 16.30 10.81
C LYS A 118 -1.26 15.93 9.53
N THR A 119 -1.72 14.87 8.86
CA THR A 119 -1.17 14.41 7.58
C THR A 119 -2.23 13.75 6.73
N THR A 120 -2.07 13.74 5.41
CA THR A 120 -2.96 12.99 4.49
C THR A 120 -2.58 11.51 4.37
N ARG A 121 -1.52 11.07 5.06
CA ARG A 121 -0.86 9.77 4.89
C ARG A 121 -0.81 8.98 6.19
N LYS A 122 -1.42 7.79 6.19
CA LYS A 122 -1.51 6.94 7.38
C LYS A 122 -0.14 6.45 7.85
N ASP A 123 0.71 6.04 6.92
CA ASP A 123 2.07 5.56 7.20
C ASP A 123 2.95 6.63 7.86
N TYR A 124 2.77 7.90 7.48
CA TYR A 124 3.43 9.03 8.13
C TYR A 124 2.88 9.32 9.51
N LEU A 125 1.57 9.17 9.72
CA LEU A 125 0.98 9.31 11.04
C LEU A 125 1.48 8.21 11.99
N GLU A 126 1.49 6.95 11.56
CA GLU A 126 2.01 5.82 12.33
C GLU A 126 3.49 6.03 12.68
N SER A 127 4.31 6.46 11.71
CA SER A 127 5.72 6.75 11.96
C SER A 127 5.92 7.92 12.93
N HIS A 128 5.09 8.97 12.82
CA HIS A 128 5.11 10.11 13.72
C HIS A 128 4.77 9.70 15.16
N VAL A 129 3.67 8.94 15.34
CA VAL A 129 3.27 8.40 16.65
C VAL A 129 4.41 7.55 17.21
N ASN A 130 4.98 6.66 16.41
CA ASN A 130 6.03 5.78 16.87
C ASN A 130 7.32 6.53 17.29
N ALA A 131 7.63 7.65 16.62
CA ALA A 131 8.85 8.40 16.88
C ALA A 131 8.70 9.47 17.98
N LYS A 132 7.47 9.89 18.32
CA LYS A 132 7.21 11.04 19.21
C LYS A 132 6.32 10.70 20.41
N HIS A 133 5.58 9.59 20.36
CA HIS A 133 4.56 9.25 21.34
C HIS A 133 4.64 7.81 21.85
N THR A 134 5.44 6.95 21.23
CA THR A 134 5.87 5.69 21.85
C THR A 134 7.34 5.79 22.19
N ASN A 135 7.63 6.22 23.41
CA ASN A 135 8.93 5.91 24.01
C ASN A 135 8.90 4.40 24.29
N SER A 136 9.77 3.66 23.63
CA SER A 136 10.13 2.31 24.04
C SER A 136 10.93 2.41 25.35
N GLU A 137 10.29 2.06 26.46
CA GLU A 137 10.98 1.33 27.54
C GLU A 137 10.86 -0.17 27.25
#